data_AF-A0A7J3X4M7-F1
#
_entry.id   AF-A0A7J3X4M7-F1
#
_cell.length_a   1.000
_cell.length_b   1.000
_cell.length_c   1.000
_cell.angle_alpha   90.00
_cell.angle_beta   90.00
_cell.angle_gamma   90.00
#
_symmetry.space_group_name_H-M   'P 1'
#
loop_
_entity.id
_entity.type
_entity.pdbx_description
1 polymer ?
#
loop_
_entity_poly.entity_id
_entity_poly.type
_entity_poly.pdbx_seq_one_letter_code
_entity_poly.pdbx_strand_id
1 'polypeptide(L)'
;MVSVQELNNMMKRYTEEMGSLVGKGDYDNAISLAMRTLEELLSVARSDVVGVLGDATVKMIADELLSNYEKTLSYARGVYEGLKYMAPIYQPGEKLQLLQVLSSAVSELFSFIIGALLVVASLTGPSTRTEQLGVV
;
A
#
# COMPACT_ATOMS: atom_id res chain seq x y z
N MET A 1 6.19 14.13 -1.36
CA MET A 1 6.66 13.40 -0.18
C MET A 1 5.61 13.51 0.92
N VAL A 2 4.77 12.48 0.99
CA VAL A 2 3.78 12.24 2.03
C VAL A 2 4.52 11.93 3.33
N SER A 3 4.03 12.47 4.44
CA SER A 3 4.57 12.20 5.76
C SER A 3 4.09 10.84 6.30
N VAL A 4 4.92 10.25 7.18
CA VAL A 4 4.56 9.01 7.91
C VAL A 4 3.25 9.19 8.70
N GLN A 5 2.97 10.40 9.21
CA GLN A 5 1.75 10.68 9.95
C GLN A 5 0.51 10.70 9.03
N GLU A 6 0.63 11.25 7.81
CA GLU A 6 -0.45 11.21 6.82
C GLU A 6 -0.77 9.78 6.39
N LEU A 7 0.26 8.95 6.14
CA LEU A 7 0.09 7.53 5.83
C LEU A 7 -0.59 6.76 6.97
N ASN A 8 -0.18 7.00 8.22
CA ASN A 8 -0.81 6.38 9.39
C ASN A 8 -2.28 6.80 9.52
N ASN A 9 -2.60 8.07 9.28
CA ASN A 9 -3.97 8.55 9.33
C ASN A 9 -4.83 7.95 8.20
N MET A 10 -4.27 7.79 7.00
CA MET A 10 -4.93 7.09 5.90
C MET A 10 -5.25 5.65 6.28
N MET A 11 -4.31 4.91 6.87
CA MET A 11 -4.54 3.51 7.28
C MET A 11 -5.52 3.36 8.43
N LYS A 12 -5.55 4.32 9.37
CA LYS A 12 -6.58 4.35 10.42
C LYS A 12 -7.97 4.50 9.82
N ARG A 13 -8.16 5.48 8.93
CA ARG A 13 -9.43 5.69 8.23
C ARG A 13 -9.85 4.46 7.43
N TYR A 14 -8.91 3.88 6.68
CA TYR A 14 -9.14 2.63 5.94
C TYR A 14 -9.64 1.52 6.87
N THR A 15 -8.97 1.29 8.01
CA THR A 15 -9.32 0.21 8.93
C THR A 15 -10.70 0.42 9.58
N GLU A 16 -11.00 1.66 10.00
CA GLU A 16 -12.29 2.03 10.60
C GLU A 16 -13.44 1.86 9.60
N GLU A 17 -13.27 2.39 8.38
CA GLU A 17 -14.27 2.32 7.32
C GLU A 17 -14.47 0.87 6.84
N MET A 18 -13.38 0.13 6.67
CA MET A 18 -13.42 -1.29 6.31
C MET A 18 -14.18 -2.11 7.35
N GLY A 19 -13.90 -1.93 8.63
CA GLY A 19 -14.61 -2.62 9.71
C GLY A 19 -16.11 -2.32 9.72
N SER A 20 -16.48 -1.06 9.46
CA SER A 20 -17.88 -0.63 9.35
C SER A 20 -18.61 -1.27 8.16
N LEU A 21 -17.99 -1.30 6.99
CA LEU A 21 -18.56 -1.87 5.77
C LEU A 21 -18.73 -3.39 5.89
N VAL A 22 -17.68 -4.09 6.33
CA VAL A 22 -17.71 -5.55 6.53
C VAL A 22 -18.73 -5.93 7.61
N GLY A 23 -18.80 -5.16 8.71
CA GLY A 23 -19.76 -5.41 9.79
C GLY A 23 -21.22 -5.29 9.36
N LYS A 24 -21.51 -4.52 8.31
CA LYS A 24 -22.84 -4.38 7.70
C LYS A 24 -23.11 -5.37 6.56
N GLY A 25 -22.12 -6.19 6.18
CA GLY A 25 -22.18 -7.05 5.01
C GLY A 25 -22.11 -6.31 3.67
N ASP A 26 -21.65 -5.05 3.68
CA ASP A 26 -21.53 -4.21 2.49
C ASP A 26 -20.21 -4.48 1.75
N TYR A 27 -20.12 -5.67 1.17
CA TYR A 27 -18.88 -6.15 0.55
C TYR A 27 -18.51 -5.39 -0.73
N ASP A 28 -19.48 -4.83 -1.45
CA ASP A 28 -19.23 -4.07 -2.68
C ASP A 28 -18.49 -2.76 -2.38
N ASN A 29 -18.96 -2.02 -1.37
CA ASN A 29 -18.25 -0.82 -0.93
C ASN A 29 -16.93 -1.16 -0.23
N ALA A 30 -16.84 -2.28 0.51
CA ALA A 30 -15.58 -2.73 1.11
C ALA A 30 -14.51 -3.03 0.05
N ILE A 31 -14.87 -3.77 -1.01
CA ILE A 31 -13.97 -4.06 -2.13
C ILE A 31 -13.54 -2.77 -2.84
N SER A 32 -14.49 -1.87 -3.08
CA SER A 32 -14.23 -0.57 -3.70
C SER A 32 -13.27 0.30 -2.88
N LEU A 33 -13.43 0.32 -1.55
CA LEU A 33 -12.53 1.00 -0.62
C LEU A 33 -11.11 0.41 -0.69
N ALA A 34 -10.98 -0.92 -0.61
CA ALA A 34 -9.67 -1.56 -0.63
C ALA A 34 -8.91 -1.36 -1.96
N MET A 35 -9.61 -1.42 -3.10
CA MET A 35 -9.00 -1.13 -4.41
C MET A 35 -8.48 0.31 -4.47
N ARG A 36 -9.30 1.29 -4.06
CA ARG A 36 -8.90 2.70 -4.02
C ARG A 36 -7.70 2.94 -3.10
N THR A 37 -7.72 2.36 -1.89
CA THR A 37 -6.59 2.50 -0.96
C THR A 37 -5.32 1.87 -1.51
N LEU A 38 -5.41 0.72 -2.18
CA LEU A 38 -4.27 0.10 -2.84
C LEU A 38 -3.71 0.97 -3.98
N GLU A 39 -4.58 1.61 -4.76
CA GLU A 39 -4.19 2.58 -5.81
C GLU A 39 -3.48 3.81 -5.24
N GLU A 40 -4.01 4.38 -4.15
CA GLU A 40 -3.39 5.51 -3.46
C GLU A 40 -2.00 5.13 -2.92
N LEU A 41 -1.87 3.96 -2.28
CA LEU A 41 -0.59 3.44 -1.80
C LEU A 41 0.41 3.20 -2.93
N LEU A 42 -0.03 2.64 -4.05
CA LEU A 42 0.80 2.47 -5.25
C LEU A 42 1.33 3.81 -5.76
N SER A 43 0.48 4.83 -5.82
CA SER A 43 0.88 6.18 -6.21
C SER A 43 1.95 6.74 -5.27
N VAL A 44 1.75 6.62 -3.95
CA VAL A 44 2.73 7.08 -2.95
C VAL A 44 4.04 6.32 -3.07
N ALA A 45 3.99 5.00 -3.22
CA ALA A 45 5.20 4.19 -3.37
C ALA A 45 5.99 4.60 -4.63
N ARG A 46 5.32 4.87 -5.75
CA ARG A 46 5.99 5.33 -6.97
C ARG A 46 6.62 6.70 -6.80
N SER A 47 5.91 7.68 -6.23
CA SER A 47 6.41 9.05 -6.15
C SER A 47 7.45 9.24 -5.04
N ASP A 48 7.19 8.69 -3.86
CA ASP A 48 7.91 9.05 -2.63
C ASP A 48 8.89 7.99 -2.16
N VAL A 49 8.78 6.75 -2.65
CA VAL A 49 9.77 5.70 -2.42
C VAL A 49 10.64 5.52 -3.65
N VAL A 50 10.07 5.10 -4.77
CA VAL A 50 10.84 4.81 -5.99
C VAL A 50 11.43 6.08 -6.61
N GLY A 51 10.71 7.19 -6.57
CA GLY A 51 11.13 8.48 -7.11
C GLY A 51 12.40 9.07 -6.48
N VAL A 52 12.76 8.64 -5.26
CA VAL A 52 13.93 9.14 -4.53
C VAL A 52 15.13 8.18 -4.57
N LEU A 53 14.99 7.00 -5.19
CA LEU A 53 16.07 6.02 -5.30
C LEU A 53 17.10 6.45 -6.36
N GLY A 54 18.37 6.55 -5.95
CA GLY A 54 19.48 6.86 -6.84
C GLY A 54 20.13 5.64 -7.52
N ASP A 55 20.02 4.45 -6.92
CA ASP A 55 20.60 3.21 -7.46
C ASP A 55 19.61 2.53 -8.43
N ALA A 56 20.07 2.27 -9.66
CA ALA A 56 19.25 1.69 -10.72
C ALA A 56 18.79 0.25 -10.42
N THR A 57 19.62 -0.53 -9.73
CA THR A 57 19.30 -1.92 -9.35
C THR A 57 18.21 -1.92 -8.28
N VAL A 58 18.36 -1.08 -7.26
CA VAL A 58 17.35 -0.94 -6.19
C VAL A 58 16.03 -0.42 -6.76
N LYS A 59 16.09 0.53 -7.69
CA LYS A 59 14.92 1.05 -8.38
C LYS A 59 14.19 -0.02 -9.17
N MET A 60 14.92 -0.85 -9.94
CA MET A 60 14.36 -1.97 -10.69
C MET A 60 13.65 -2.98 -9.78
N ILE A 61 14.27 -3.36 -8.66
CA ILE A 61 13.67 -4.27 -7.67
C ILE A 61 12.38 -3.68 -7.09
N ALA A 62 12.40 -2.38 -6.75
CA ALA A 62 11.22 -1.71 -6.24
C ALA A 62 10.09 -1.64 -7.28
N ASP A 63 10.42 -1.34 -8.54
CA ASP A 63 9.44 -1.34 -9.64
C ASP A 63 8.82 -2.73 -9.88
N GLU A 64 9.62 -3.80 -9.82
CA GLU A 64 9.12 -5.19 -9.91
C GLU A 64 8.16 -5.52 -8.77
N LEU A 65 8.50 -5.12 -7.53
CA LEU A 65 7.63 -5.27 -6.38
C LEU A 65 6.29 -4.54 -6.59
N LEU A 66 6.32 -3.27 -7.02
CA LEU A 66 5.10 -2.49 -7.25
C LEU A 66 4.25 -3.08 -8.39
N SER A 67 4.88 -3.63 -9.42
CA SER A 67 4.18 -4.31 -10.52
C SER A 67 3.33 -5.50 -10.02
N ASN A 68 3.75 -6.20 -8.96
CA ASN A 68 2.96 -7.28 -8.39
C ASN A 68 1.67 -6.78 -7.76
N TYR A 69 1.69 -5.64 -7.06
CA TYR A 69 0.49 -5.03 -6.50
C TYR A 69 -0.45 -4.48 -7.59
N GLU A 70 0.10 -3.94 -8.68
CA GLU A 70 -0.69 -3.52 -9.85
C GLU A 70 -1.40 -4.70 -10.53
N LYS A 71 -0.74 -5.86 -10.61
CA LYS A 71 -1.35 -7.11 -11.09
C LYS A 71 -2.43 -7.59 -10.13
N THR A 72 -2.21 -7.54 -8.82
CA THR A 72 -3.23 -7.87 -7.81
C THR A 72 -4.47 -6.99 -7.95
N LEU A 73 -4.28 -5.68 -8.15
CA LEU A 73 -5.38 -4.75 -8.39
C LEU A 73 -6.13 -5.07 -9.69
N SER A 74 -5.40 -5.37 -10.76
CA SER A 74 -5.99 -5.74 -12.06
C SER A 74 -6.79 -7.04 -11.97
N TYR A 75 -6.24 -8.04 -11.29
CA TYR A 75 -6.93 -9.29 -10.95
C TYR A 75 -8.21 -9.00 -10.16
N ALA A 76 -8.11 -8.19 -9.10
CA ALA A 76 -9.24 -7.88 -8.25
C ALA A 76 -10.39 -7.20 -9.00
N ARG A 77 -10.08 -6.23 -9.88
CA ARG A 77 -11.06 -5.59 -10.76
C ARG A 77 -11.73 -6.61 -11.69
N GLY A 78 -10.94 -7.49 -12.31
CA GLY A 78 -11.48 -8.54 -13.20
C GLY A 78 -12.40 -9.51 -12.48
N VAL A 79 -12.01 -9.98 -11.29
CA VAL A 79 -12.84 -10.85 -10.45
C VAL A 79 -14.12 -10.11 -10.03
N TYR A 80 -14.00 -8.89 -9.51
CA TYR A 80 -15.15 -8.10 -9.05
C TYR A 80 -16.19 -7.88 -10.15
N GLU A 81 -15.76 -7.55 -11.36
CA GLU A 81 -16.66 -7.43 -12.52
C GLU A 81 -17.28 -8.80 -12.89
N GLY A 82 -16.50 -9.87 -12.84
CA GLY A 82 -16.99 -11.24 -13.07
C GLY A 82 -18.07 -11.68 -12.08
N LEU A 83 -17.96 -11.27 -10.80
CA LEU A 83 -18.91 -11.64 -9.75
C LEU A 83 -20.33 -11.12 -10.00
N LYS A 84 -20.48 -10.06 -10.81
CA LYS A 84 -21.80 -9.53 -11.20
C LYS A 84 -22.62 -10.54 -12.02
N TYR A 85 -21.96 -11.48 -12.67
CA TYR A 85 -22.59 -12.52 -13.49
C TYR A 85 -22.78 -13.85 -12.75
N MET A 86 -22.30 -13.94 -11.51
CA MET A 86 -22.40 -15.14 -10.68
C MET A 86 -23.78 -15.23 -10.02
N ALA A 87 -24.28 -16.44 -9.76
CA ALA A 87 -25.52 -16.63 -9.02
C ALA A 87 -25.42 -15.98 -7.61
N PRO A 88 -26.42 -15.19 -7.16
CA PRO A 88 -26.35 -14.39 -5.93
C PRO A 88 -25.99 -15.17 -4.67
N ILE A 89 -26.34 -16.46 -4.60
CA ILE A 89 -26.06 -17.33 -3.44
C ILE A 89 -24.57 -17.55 -3.19
N TYR A 90 -23.71 -17.43 -4.22
CA TYR A 90 -22.27 -17.63 -4.09
C TYR A 90 -21.49 -16.32 -3.97
N GLN A 91 -22.07 -15.20 -4.40
CA GLN A 91 -21.38 -13.90 -4.43
C GLN A 91 -20.79 -13.47 -3.08
N PRO A 92 -21.46 -13.62 -1.92
CA PRO A 92 -20.90 -13.16 -0.65
C PRO A 92 -19.59 -13.86 -0.28
N GLY A 93 -19.50 -15.18 -0.51
CA GLY A 93 -18.30 -15.96 -0.20
C GLY A 93 -17.11 -15.56 -1.06
N GLU A 94 -17.33 -15.37 -2.36
CA GLU A 94 -16.28 -14.94 -3.28
C GLU A 94 -15.87 -13.47 -3.04
N LYS A 95 -16.82 -12.59 -2.71
CA LYS A 95 -16.52 -11.20 -2.32
C LYS A 95 -15.65 -11.14 -1.06
N LEU A 96 -15.89 -12.01 -0.08
CA LEU A 96 -15.06 -12.11 1.12
C LEU A 96 -13.64 -12.57 0.79
N GLN A 97 -13.47 -13.57 -0.06
CA GLN A 97 -12.15 -14.02 -0.50
C GLN A 97 -11.40 -12.90 -1.24
N LEU A 98 -12.07 -12.22 -2.15
CA LEU A 98 -11.49 -11.09 -2.88
C LEU A 98 -11.08 -9.96 -1.92
N LEU A 99 -11.92 -9.66 -0.93
CA LEU A 99 -11.63 -8.66 0.08
C LEU A 99 -10.43 -9.03 0.94
N GLN A 100 -10.25 -10.32 1.25
CA GLN A 100 -9.07 -10.82 1.98
C GLN A 100 -7.78 -10.58 1.19
N VAL A 101 -7.79 -10.90 -0.11
CA VAL A 101 -6.65 -10.64 -1.02
C VAL A 101 -6.31 -9.15 -1.05
N LEU A 102 -7.31 -8.29 -1.25
CA LEU A 102 -7.12 -6.85 -1.30
C LEU A 102 -6.62 -6.28 0.05
N SER A 103 -7.18 -6.73 1.16
CA SER A 103 -6.80 -6.26 2.50
C SER A 103 -5.35 -6.65 2.85
N SER A 104 -4.91 -7.84 2.43
CA SER A 104 -3.52 -8.27 2.57
C SER A 104 -2.60 -7.36 1.75
N ALA A 105 -2.93 -7.14 0.48
CA ALA A 105 -2.15 -6.29 -0.42
C ALA A 105 -2.01 -4.85 0.10
N VAL A 106 -3.10 -4.26 0.61
CA VAL A 106 -3.09 -2.93 1.24
C VAL A 106 -2.14 -2.90 2.44
N SER A 107 -2.24 -3.89 3.34
CA SER A 107 -1.44 -3.94 4.57
C SER A 107 0.05 -4.15 4.29
N GLU A 108 0.37 -5.03 3.34
CA GLU A 108 1.73 -5.33 2.92
C GLU A 108 2.37 -4.11 2.25
N LEU A 109 1.67 -3.47 1.30
CA LEU A 109 2.20 -2.30 0.60
C LEU A 109 2.37 -1.10 1.54
N PHE A 110 1.43 -0.87 2.45
CA PHE A 110 1.59 0.13 3.50
C PHE A 110 2.84 -0.14 4.35
N SER A 111 3.03 -1.38 4.80
CA SER A 111 4.18 -1.76 5.62
C SER A 111 5.50 -1.55 4.87
N PHE A 112 5.52 -1.87 3.58
CA PHE A 112 6.65 -1.59 2.69
C PHE A 112 6.96 -0.08 2.64
N ILE A 113 5.95 0.77 2.38
CA ILE A 113 6.15 2.21 2.27
C ILE A 113 6.69 2.80 3.59
N ILE A 114 6.10 2.43 4.72
CA ILE A 114 6.56 2.89 6.04
C ILE A 114 8.00 2.45 6.29
N GLY A 115 8.32 1.17 6.03
CA GLY A 115 9.68 0.65 6.18
C GLY A 115 10.68 1.40 5.32
N ALA A 116 10.35 1.63 4.04
CA ALA A 116 11.20 2.37 3.13
C ALA A 116 11.43 3.82 3.58
N LEU A 117 10.38 4.53 3.98
CA LEU A 117 10.47 5.92 4.45
C LEU A 117 11.27 6.04 5.75
N LEU A 118 11.15 5.08 6.67
CA LEU A 118 11.94 5.06 7.91
C LEU A 118 13.43 4.85 7.62
N VAL A 119 13.75 3.95 6.68
CA VAL A 119 15.15 3.74 6.25
C VAL A 119 15.70 5.02 5.62
N VAL A 120 14.96 5.65 4.70
CA VAL A 120 15.38 6.92 4.09
C VAL A 120 15.60 8.00 5.15
N ALA A 121 14.67 8.16 6.10
CA ALA A 121 14.80 9.12 7.18
C ALA A 121 16.06 8.87 8.03
N SER A 122 16.38 7.60 8.32
CA SER A 122 17.57 7.22 9.11
C SER A 122 18.90 7.56 8.42
N LEU A 123 18.94 7.50 7.08
CA LEU A 123 20.13 7.85 6.29
C LEU A 123 20.34 9.36 6.16
N THR A 124 19.26 10.16 6.28
CA THR A 124 19.29 11.63 6.20
C THR A 124 19.44 12.34 7.55
N GLY A 125 19.53 11.59 8.67
CA GLY A 125 19.79 12.14 10.00
C GLY A 125 21.12 12.90 10.09
N PRO A 126 21.31 13.81 11.07
CA PRO A 126 22.43 14.73 11.10
C PRO A 126 23.75 13.98 11.01
N SER A 127 24.46 14.18 9.91
CA SER A 127 25.87 13.83 9.76
C SER A 127 26.60 14.45 10.94
N THR A 128 26.96 13.63 11.93
CA THR A 128 27.87 14.02 12.99
C THR A 128 29.19 14.39 12.32
N ARG A 129 29.28 15.71 12.11
CA ARG A 129 30.48 16.53 11.92
C ARG A 129 31.70 15.73 12.37
N THR A 130 32.52 15.34 11.40
CA THR A 130 33.91 14.95 11.61
C THR A 130 34.55 16.11 12.36
N GLU A 131 34.60 16.03 13.69
CA GLU A 131 35.44 16.90 14.48
C GLU A 131 36.87 16.53 14.09
N GLN A 132 37.45 17.36 13.22
CA GLN A 132 38.88 17.53 13.16
C GLN A 132 39.33 17.97 14.55
N LEU A 133 39.68 17.01 15.40
CA LEU A 133 40.55 17.27 16.53
C LEU A 133 41.93 17.59 15.94
N GLY A 134 42.10 18.87 15.61
CA GLY A 134 43.40 19.46 15.36
C GLY A 134 44.25 19.27 16.61
N VAL A 135 45.35 18.53 16.44
CA VAL A 135 46.45 18.51 17.39
C VAL A 135 47.18 19.84 17.23
N VAL A 136 47.09 20.72 18.23
CA VAL A 136 48.07 21.79 18.49
C VAL A 136 48.36 21.80 19.98
#